data_AF-L9X1V3-F1
#
_entry.id   AF-L9X1V3-F1
#
_cell.length_a   1.000
_cell.length_b   1.000
_cell.length_c   1.000
_cell.angle_alpha   90.00
_cell.angle_beta   90.00
_cell.angle_gamma   90.00
#
_symmetry.space_group_name_H-M   'P 1'
#
loop_
_entity.id
_entity.type
_entity.pdbx_description
1 polymer ?
#
loop_
_entity_poly.entity_id
_entity_poly.type
_entity_poly.pdbx_seq_one_letter_code
_entity_poly.pdbx_strand_id
1 'polypeptide(L)'
;MDRRTFLLGASVAFTTIAGCGSADDADADEPNQSEEMEESLENEAENETAESAGNESDTSVDDNSSGDRNQSGNESATESAAEIPGFDPAAFSVDSDALTIEEITRDGETVTVRAEANTLDREELERELEAAGRTFVDAIDDVAAFTEAVSTVEWDIRYGGSELAEFYIESEWIAAYEEGELSESELADRIAGTVSMA
;
A
#
# COMPACT_ATOMS: atom_id res chain seq x y z
N MET A 1 29.77 15.20 51.15
CA MET A 1 28.72 14.44 51.86
C MET A 1 27.82 13.81 50.81
N ASP A 2 27.68 12.49 50.91
CA ASP A 2 26.55 11.64 50.54
C ASP A 2 26.10 11.56 49.06
N ARG A 3 26.63 10.51 48.46
CA ARG A 3 26.19 9.78 47.26
C ARG A 3 25.07 8.84 47.70
N ARG A 4 23.86 8.99 47.14
CA ARG A 4 22.78 8.01 47.30
C ARG A 4 22.39 7.43 45.95
N THR A 5 22.98 6.27 45.72
CA THR A 5 22.55 5.19 44.82
C THR A 5 21.13 4.76 45.16
N PHE A 6 20.24 4.71 44.16
CA PHE A 6 18.99 3.96 44.26
C PHE A 6 19.19 2.57 43.63
N LEU A 7 18.81 1.55 44.41
CA LEU A 7 18.97 0.12 44.17
C LEU A 7 17.68 -0.46 43.58
N LEU A 8 17.85 -1.31 42.56
CA LEU A 8 17.20 -2.61 42.29
C LEU A 8 15.72 -2.83 42.72
N GLY A 9 14.92 -3.26 41.75
CA GLY A 9 13.63 -3.91 42.00
C GLY A 9 13.12 -4.70 40.78
N ALA A 10 13.77 -5.83 40.47
CA ALA A 10 13.26 -6.82 39.52
C ALA A 10 12.23 -7.73 40.20
N SER A 11 11.03 -7.89 39.61
CA SER A 11 10.27 -9.16 39.53
C SER A 11 8.87 -8.89 38.94
N VAL A 12 8.64 -9.35 37.70
CA VAL A 12 7.28 -9.57 37.19
C VAL A 12 7.16 -11.06 36.88
N ALA A 13 6.13 -11.67 37.45
CA ALA A 13 5.91 -13.10 37.48
C ALA A 13 5.41 -13.62 36.12
N PHE A 14 6.01 -14.70 35.63
CA PHE A 14 5.49 -15.50 34.52
C PHE A 14 4.25 -16.28 35.00
N THR A 15 3.08 -16.00 34.43
CA THR A 15 1.88 -16.82 34.58
C THR A 15 1.86 -17.89 33.50
N THR A 16 2.07 -19.15 33.89
CA THR A 16 1.85 -20.34 33.07
C THR A 16 0.36 -20.55 32.81
N ILE A 17 -0.07 -20.47 31.55
CA ILE A 17 -1.37 -20.98 31.11
C ILE A 17 -1.16 -22.39 30.58
N ALA A 18 -1.66 -23.37 31.32
CA ALA A 18 -1.90 -24.72 30.87
C ALA A 18 -3.34 -24.80 30.35
N GLY A 19 -3.51 -24.98 29.05
CA GLY A 19 -4.80 -25.24 28.40
C GLY A 19 -4.69 -26.52 27.58
N CYS A 20 -5.17 -27.62 28.16
CA CYS A 20 -5.29 -28.94 27.54
C CYS A 20 -6.66 -29.03 26.85
N GLY A 21 -6.70 -29.45 25.58
CA GLY A 21 -7.90 -29.83 24.86
C GLY A 21 -7.54 -30.80 23.73
N SER A 22 -8.03 -32.04 23.82
CA SER A 22 -7.75 -33.16 22.91
C SER A 22 -8.92 -33.43 21.96
N ALA A 23 -8.63 -33.75 20.69
CA ALA A 23 -9.30 -34.71 19.79
C ALA A 23 -8.59 -34.59 18.41
N ASP A 24 -7.85 -35.58 17.90
CA ASP A 24 -8.24 -36.87 17.28
C ASP A 24 -8.76 -36.72 15.83
N ASP A 25 -7.96 -37.31 14.91
CA ASP A 25 -8.23 -37.79 13.54
C ASP A 25 -8.72 -36.85 12.42
N ALA A 26 -7.86 -36.67 11.40
CA ALA A 26 -8.24 -36.73 9.98
C ALA A 26 -6.99 -36.89 9.08
N ASP A 27 -6.77 -38.16 8.69
CA ASP A 27 -6.41 -38.64 7.35
C ASP A 27 -6.27 -37.58 6.23
N ALA A 28 -5.10 -37.53 5.57
CA ALA A 28 -4.94 -37.45 4.11
C ALA A 28 -3.49 -37.09 3.72
N ASP A 29 -2.72 -38.05 3.24
CA ASP A 29 -1.50 -37.80 2.47
C ASP A 29 -1.46 -38.78 1.29
N GLU A 30 -2.03 -38.35 0.16
CA GLU A 30 -1.73 -38.90 -1.16
C GLU A 30 -1.03 -37.81 -1.97
N PRO A 31 0.24 -38.00 -2.39
CA PRO A 31 0.84 -37.18 -3.41
C PRO A 31 0.84 -37.95 -4.74
N ASN A 32 0.32 -37.34 -5.82
CA ASN A 32 1.00 -37.29 -7.11
C ASN A 32 0.21 -36.63 -8.26
N GLN A 33 0.97 -35.83 -9.03
CA GLN A 33 0.95 -35.69 -10.50
C GLN A 33 -0.27 -34.99 -11.12
N SER A 34 -0.16 -34.13 -12.13
CA SER A 34 0.95 -33.48 -12.83
C SER A 34 0.29 -32.56 -13.88
N GLU A 35 0.99 -31.48 -14.21
CA GLU A 35 1.02 -30.67 -15.44
C GLU A 35 0.16 -31.11 -16.64
N GLU A 36 -0.42 -30.11 -17.34
CA GLU A 36 -0.57 -29.95 -18.82
C GLU A 36 -1.57 -28.79 -19.05
N MET A 37 -1.15 -27.53 -19.14
CA MET A 37 -0.76 -26.78 -20.35
C MET A 37 -1.62 -26.98 -21.62
N GLU A 38 -1.96 -25.82 -22.18
CA GLU A 38 -2.24 -25.50 -23.60
C GLU A 38 -3.71 -25.35 -24.05
N GLU A 39 -3.81 -24.49 -25.07
CA GLU A 39 -4.97 -24.09 -25.89
C GLU A 39 -5.76 -22.86 -25.43
N SER A 40 -6.03 -21.86 -26.26
CA SER A 40 -5.63 -21.53 -27.63
C SER A 40 -6.09 -20.09 -27.86
N LEU A 41 -5.21 -19.25 -28.41
CA LEU A 41 -5.56 -17.90 -28.86
C LEU A 41 -6.35 -18.00 -30.16
N GLU A 42 -7.62 -17.58 -30.15
CA GLU A 42 -8.39 -17.39 -31.38
C GLU A 42 -8.94 -15.96 -31.49
N ASN A 43 -8.60 -15.37 -32.63
CA ASN A 43 -9.07 -14.12 -33.22
C ASN A 43 -10.59 -13.93 -33.11
N GLU A 44 -11.05 -12.68 -33.15
CA GLU A 44 -11.83 -12.19 -34.29
C GLU A 44 -11.95 -10.66 -34.29
N ALA A 45 -11.56 -10.08 -35.42
CA ALA A 45 -11.68 -8.68 -35.74
C ALA A 45 -13.08 -8.41 -36.26
N GLU A 46 -13.80 -7.45 -35.69
CA GLU A 46 -14.99 -6.89 -36.33
C GLU A 46 -14.92 -5.36 -36.38
N ASN A 47 -14.98 -4.91 -37.63
CA ASN A 47 -14.91 -3.57 -38.15
C ASN A 47 -16.34 -3.10 -38.40
N GLU A 48 -16.81 -2.04 -37.74
CA GLU A 48 -18.01 -1.32 -38.15
C GLU A 48 -17.82 0.20 -38.07
N THR A 49 -17.57 0.76 -39.25
CA THR A 49 -17.75 2.16 -39.62
C THR A 49 -19.20 2.62 -39.44
N ALA A 50 -19.42 3.80 -38.86
CA ALA A 50 -20.60 4.60 -39.16
C ALA A 50 -20.32 6.10 -39.01
N GLU A 51 -20.47 6.82 -40.12
CA GLU A 51 -20.34 8.25 -40.26
C GLU A 51 -21.57 8.99 -39.69
N SER A 52 -21.37 10.18 -39.10
CA SER A 52 -22.36 11.25 -39.21
C SER A 52 -21.76 12.64 -39.06
N ALA A 53 -22.10 13.46 -40.04
CA ALA A 53 -21.60 14.79 -40.28
C ALA A 53 -22.35 15.87 -39.48
N GLY A 54 -21.59 16.91 -39.10
CA GLY A 54 -21.99 18.32 -39.17
C GLY A 54 -22.88 18.87 -38.04
N ASN A 55 -22.39 19.89 -37.34
CA ASN A 55 -22.91 21.25 -37.53
C ASN A 55 -22.03 22.29 -36.82
N GLU A 56 -21.74 23.36 -37.55
CA GLU A 56 -20.97 24.54 -37.15
C GLU A 56 -21.89 25.49 -36.36
N SER A 57 -21.40 26.15 -35.31
CA SER A 57 -21.79 27.54 -35.01
C SER A 57 -20.92 28.16 -33.91
N ASP A 58 -20.27 29.24 -34.35
CA ASP A 58 -19.56 30.28 -33.65
C ASP A 58 -20.46 31.06 -32.66
N THR A 59 -20.03 31.22 -31.41
CA THR A 59 -20.31 32.44 -30.64
C THR A 59 -19.19 32.73 -29.65
N SER A 60 -18.35 33.69 -30.01
CA SER A 60 -17.47 34.39 -29.07
C SER A 60 -18.29 35.36 -28.21
N VAL A 61 -18.15 35.31 -26.88
CA VAL A 61 -18.45 36.45 -26.00
C VAL A 61 -17.44 36.50 -24.85
N ASP A 62 -16.68 37.59 -24.87
CA ASP A 62 -15.76 38.13 -23.88
C ASP A 62 -16.53 38.65 -22.66
N ASP A 63 -16.20 38.27 -21.42
CA ASP A 63 -16.41 39.14 -20.25
C ASP A 63 -15.54 38.74 -19.04
N ASN A 64 -14.40 39.42 -18.97
CA ASN A 64 -13.77 39.98 -17.78
C ASN A 64 -14.35 39.59 -16.40
N SER A 65 -13.68 38.68 -15.69
CA SER A 65 -13.71 38.68 -14.22
C SER A 65 -12.33 38.36 -13.65
N SER A 66 -11.65 39.44 -13.26
CA SER A 66 -10.56 39.42 -12.29
C SER A 66 -11.08 38.88 -10.95
N GLY A 67 -11.15 37.56 -10.86
CA GLY A 67 -11.32 36.83 -9.62
C GLY A 67 -9.95 36.42 -9.13
N ASP A 68 -9.43 37.18 -8.17
CA ASP A 68 -8.42 36.79 -7.21
C ASP A 68 -8.85 35.45 -6.58
N ARG A 69 -8.50 34.36 -7.25
CA ARG A 69 -8.63 33.01 -6.73
C ARG A 69 -7.24 32.62 -6.38
N ASN A 70 -6.93 32.82 -5.10
CA ASN A 70 -5.88 32.14 -4.38
C ASN A 70 -5.84 30.70 -4.89
N GLN A 71 -4.91 30.44 -5.80
CA GLN A 71 -4.65 29.13 -6.37
C GLN A 71 -4.00 28.37 -5.23
N SER A 72 -4.86 27.80 -4.38
CA SER A 72 -4.48 26.77 -3.43
C SER A 72 -3.77 25.74 -4.29
N GLY A 73 -2.45 25.66 -4.11
CA GLY A 73 -1.62 24.73 -4.85
C GLY A 73 -2.29 23.38 -4.75
N ASN A 74 -2.65 22.84 -5.91
CA ASN A 74 -2.71 21.40 -6.04
C ASN A 74 -1.26 20.95 -5.96
N GLU A 75 -0.73 20.95 -4.74
CA GLU A 75 0.55 20.34 -4.38
C GLU A 75 0.37 18.89 -4.80
N SER A 76 0.88 18.55 -5.98
CA SER A 76 0.78 17.18 -6.49
C SER A 76 1.35 16.25 -5.42
N ALA A 77 0.77 15.06 -5.25
CA ALA A 77 1.22 14.04 -4.30
C ALA A 77 2.75 13.81 -4.29
N THR A 78 3.41 14.15 -5.40
CA THR A 78 4.86 14.14 -5.60
C THR A 78 5.66 15.18 -4.78
N GLU A 79 5.12 16.37 -4.48
CA GLU A 79 5.86 17.42 -3.76
C GLU A 79 6.03 17.05 -2.27
N SER A 80 4.97 16.56 -1.63
CA SER A 80 5.01 16.11 -0.23
C SER A 80 5.81 14.81 -0.04
N ALA A 81 5.84 13.95 -1.06
CA ALA A 81 6.62 12.72 -1.03
C ALA A 81 8.14 12.95 -1.16
N ALA A 82 8.57 14.06 -1.77
CA ALA A 82 9.98 14.41 -1.93
C ALA A 82 10.70 14.75 -0.60
N GLU A 83 9.94 14.90 0.50
CA GLU A 83 10.46 15.17 1.84
C GLU A 83 10.77 13.90 2.65
N ILE A 84 10.55 12.71 2.05
CA ILE A 84 10.79 11.40 2.68
C ILE A 84 12.22 10.95 2.36
N PRO A 85 13.13 10.86 3.36
CA PRO A 85 14.49 10.44 3.13
C PRO A 85 14.56 9.00 2.58
N GLY A 86 15.36 8.79 1.54
CA GLY A 86 15.56 7.47 0.92
C GLY A 86 14.42 6.99 0.03
N PHE A 87 13.33 7.73 -0.10
CA PHE A 87 12.21 7.41 -1.00
C PHE A 87 12.33 8.20 -2.31
N ASP A 88 12.17 7.51 -3.44
CA ASP A 88 12.14 8.09 -4.78
C ASP A 88 10.68 8.13 -5.30
N PRO A 89 10.01 9.30 -5.24
CA PRO A 89 8.61 9.41 -5.66
C PRO A 89 8.43 9.29 -7.19
N ALA A 90 9.50 9.34 -7.98
CA ALA A 90 9.42 9.14 -9.43
C ALA A 90 9.47 7.65 -9.80
N ALA A 91 10.04 6.81 -8.93
CA ALA A 91 10.01 5.35 -9.03
C ALA A 91 8.67 4.75 -8.55
N PHE A 92 7.93 5.47 -7.71
CA PHE A 92 6.63 5.00 -7.22
C PHE A 92 5.48 5.36 -8.17
N SER A 93 5.02 4.37 -8.95
CA SER A 93 3.85 4.50 -9.83
C SER A 93 3.02 3.23 -9.81
N VAL A 94 1.78 3.34 -9.35
CA VAL A 94 0.80 2.24 -9.36
C VAL A 94 -0.07 2.39 -10.61
N ASP A 95 0.03 1.44 -11.53
CA ASP A 95 -0.82 1.36 -12.72
C ASP A 95 -1.95 0.36 -12.44
N SER A 96 -3.09 0.88 -11.97
CA SER A 96 -4.24 0.07 -11.56
C SER A 96 -5.55 0.80 -11.81
N ASP A 97 -6.53 0.09 -12.38
CA ASP A 97 -7.91 0.58 -12.47
C ASP A 97 -8.65 0.45 -11.13
N ALA A 98 -8.21 -0.46 -10.25
CA ALA A 98 -8.85 -0.80 -8.99
C ALA A 98 -8.38 0.04 -7.80
N LEU A 99 -7.20 0.66 -7.90
CA LEU A 99 -6.60 1.45 -6.82
C LEU A 99 -5.94 2.70 -7.40
N THR A 100 -6.16 3.86 -6.76
CA THR A 100 -5.52 5.12 -7.13
C THR A 100 -4.85 5.73 -5.92
N ILE A 101 -3.54 5.99 -6.00
CA ILE A 101 -2.83 6.72 -4.94
C ILE A 101 -3.22 8.20 -5.01
N GLU A 102 -3.76 8.72 -3.92
CA GLU A 102 -4.19 10.11 -3.84
C GLU A 102 -3.08 11.01 -3.27
N GLU A 103 -2.42 10.55 -2.21
CA GLU A 103 -1.54 11.37 -1.41
C GLU A 103 -0.49 10.50 -0.69
N ILE A 104 0.74 11.01 -0.62
CA ILE A 104 1.80 10.46 0.23
C ILE A 104 2.35 11.60 1.06
N THR A 105 2.29 11.48 2.38
CA THR A 105 2.73 12.51 3.30
C THR A 105 3.58 11.91 4.41
N ARG A 106 4.41 12.73 5.03
CA ARG A 106 5.21 12.35 6.19
C ARG A 106 4.92 13.28 7.35
N ASP A 107 4.58 12.69 8.50
CA ASP A 107 4.47 13.39 9.79
C ASP A 107 5.43 12.73 10.78
N GLY A 108 6.56 13.40 11.03
CA GLY A 108 7.60 12.87 11.91
C GLY A 108 8.20 11.55 11.39
N GLU A 109 7.97 10.47 12.13
CA GLU A 109 8.49 9.12 11.85
C GLU A 109 7.46 8.25 11.10
N THR A 110 6.30 8.82 10.75
CA THR A 110 5.23 8.10 10.06
C THR A 110 5.07 8.63 8.64
N VAL A 111 5.00 7.72 7.67
CA VAL A 111 4.58 8.02 6.30
C VAL A 111 3.16 7.52 6.12
N THR A 112 2.25 8.36 5.64
CA THR A 112 0.88 7.96 5.31
C THR A 112 0.71 7.95 3.79
N VAL A 113 0.31 6.81 3.25
CA VAL A 113 -0.11 6.62 1.86
C VAL A 113 -1.63 6.52 1.83
N ARG A 114 -2.30 7.52 1.28
CA ARG A 114 -3.75 7.47 1.06
C ARG A 114 -4.04 6.99 -0.35
N ALA A 115 -4.94 6.02 -0.46
CA ALA A 115 -5.40 5.50 -1.74
C ALA A 115 -6.93 5.39 -1.77
N GLU A 116 -7.52 5.66 -2.93
CA GLU A 116 -8.93 5.40 -3.22
C GLU A 116 -9.03 4.09 -4.00
N ALA A 117 -9.78 3.14 -3.46
CA ALA A 117 -10.21 1.93 -4.14
C ALA A 117 -11.40 2.25 -5.06
N ASN A 118 -11.33 1.73 -6.28
CA ASN A 118 -12.39 1.80 -7.29
C ASN A 118 -13.19 0.49 -7.40
N THR A 119 -12.82 -0.51 -6.60
CA THR A 119 -13.44 -1.83 -6.54
C THR A 119 -13.79 -2.21 -5.10
N LEU A 120 -14.81 -3.05 -4.93
CA LEU A 120 -15.15 -3.72 -3.67
C LEU A 120 -14.92 -5.23 -3.75
N ASP A 121 -14.40 -5.71 -4.88
CA ASP A 121 -13.97 -7.09 -4.99
C ASP A 121 -12.72 -7.28 -4.14
N ARG A 122 -12.85 -8.09 -3.09
CA ARG A 122 -11.79 -8.23 -2.09
C ARG A 122 -10.54 -8.88 -2.67
N GLU A 123 -10.71 -9.93 -3.48
CA GLU A 123 -9.58 -10.67 -4.04
C GLU A 123 -8.81 -9.79 -5.03
N GLU A 124 -9.53 -9.00 -5.82
CA GLU A 124 -8.93 -7.97 -6.68
C GLU A 124 -8.20 -6.90 -5.87
N LEU A 125 -8.84 -6.33 -4.86
CA LEU A 125 -8.25 -5.27 -4.04
C LEU A 125 -6.99 -5.75 -3.30
N GLU A 126 -7.03 -6.94 -2.68
CA GLU A 126 -5.88 -7.53 -1.98
C GLU A 126 -4.68 -7.68 -2.92
N ARG A 127 -4.90 -8.17 -4.14
CA ARG A 127 -3.86 -8.31 -5.17
C ARG A 127 -3.25 -6.96 -5.56
N GLU A 128 -4.09 -5.94 -5.71
CA GLU A 128 -3.65 -4.60 -6.13
C GLU A 128 -2.93 -3.86 -5.00
N LEU A 129 -3.36 -4.05 -3.74
CA LEU A 129 -2.66 -3.55 -2.56
C LEU A 129 -1.30 -4.22 -2.36
N GLU A 130 -1.19 -5.54 -2.59
CA GLU A 130 0.08 -6.25 -2.55
C GLU A 130 1.06 -5.69 -3.60
N ALA A 131 0.59 -5.51 -4.84
CA ALA A 131 1.39 -4.93 -5.91
C ALA A 131 1.82 -3.48 -5.62
N ALA A 132 0.91 -2.66 -5.06
CA ALA A 132 1.20 -1.29 -4.66
C ALA A 132 2.21 -1.23 -3.51
N GLY A 133 2.08 -2.09 -2.50
CA GLY A 133 3.02 -2.20 -1.38
C GLY A 133 4.42 -2.60 -1.85
N ARG A 134 4.52 -3.56 -2.77
CA ARG A 134 5.80 -3.94 -3.40
C ARG A 134 6.42 -2.76 -4.14
N THR A 135 5.63 -2.09 -4.98
CA THR A 135 6.08 -0.92 -5.76
C THR A 135 6.57 0.20 -4.83
N PHE A 136 5.94 0.38 -3.67
CA PHE A 136 6.36 1.33 -2.66
C PHE A 136 7.72 0.97 -2.06
N VAL A 137 7.95 -0.30 -1.72
CA VAL A 137 9.24 -0.78 -1.20
C VAL A 137 10.34 -0.63 -2.26
N ASP A 138 10.06 -0.99 -3.52
CA ASP A 138 10.99 -0.82 -4.65
C ASP A 138 11.34 0.65 -4.92
N ALA A 139 10.49 1.60 -4.50
CA ALA A 139 10.76 3.03 -4.60
C ALA A 139 11.69 3.56 -3.49
N ILE A 140 12.10 2.72 -2.54
CA ILE A 140 13.07 3.10 -1.49
C ILE A 140 14.49 2.80 -2.01
N ASP A 141 15.20 3.82 -2.48
CA ASP A 141 16.58 3.72 -3.01
C ASP A 141 17.65 3.70 -1.90
N ASP A 142 17.37 4.32 -0.75
CA ASP A 142 18.26 4.32 0.42
C ASP A 142 17.51 3.85 1.67
N VAL A 143 17.48 2.53 1.87
CA VAL A 143 16.81 1.87 3.00
C VAL A 143 17.36 2.33 4.34
N ALA A 144 18.66 2.62 4.44
CA ALA A 144 19.28 3.10 5.68
C ALA A 144 18.79 4.51 6.04
N ALA A 145 18.77 5.43 5.07
CA ALA A 145 18.21 6.77 5.28
C ALA A 145 16.72 6.74 5.59
N PHE A 146 15.97 5.86 4.91
CA PHE A 146 14.54 5.68 5.14
C PHE A 146 14.25 5.20 6.56
N THR A 147 14.90 4.10 6.99
CA THR A 147 14.66 3.47 8.30
C THR A 147 15.16 4.31 9.49
N GLU A 148 16.15 5.19 9.29
CA GLU A 148 16.56 6.17 10.31
C GLU A 148 15.49 7.26 10.51
N ALA A 149 14.76 7.60 9.46
CA ALA A 149 13.82 8.72 9.43
C ALA A 149 12.35 8.33 9.60
N VAL A 150 12.01 7.09 9.26
CA VAL A 150 10.66 6.54 9.20
C VAL A 150 10.64 5.24 10.02
N SER A 151 9.74 5.19 11.00
CA SER A 151 9.44 4.00 11.79
C SER A 151 8.31 3.18 11.18
N THR A 152 7.30 3.84 10.62
CA THR A 152 6.07 3.19 10.17
C THR A 152 5.54 3.83 8.89
N VAL A 153 5.05 2.99 7.98
CA VAL A 153 4.30 3.42 6.80
C VAL A 153 2.86 2.94 6.97
N GLU A 154 1.92 3.86 7.08
CA GLU A 154 0.49 3.60 7.19
C GLU A 154 -0.17 3.76 5.83
N TRP A 155 -1.07 2.83 5.48
CA TRP A 155 -1.89 2.89 4.29
C TRP A 155 -3.35 3.09 4.68
N ASP A 156 -3.96 4.15 4.20
CA ASP A 156 -5.37 4.53 4.39
C ASP A 156 -6.12 4.28 3.08
N ILE A 157 -6.87 3.18 3.00
CA ILE A 157 -7.61 2.76 1.81
C ILE A 157 -9.07 3.18 1.96
N ARG A 158 -9.57 3.97 1.01
CA ARG A 158 -10.93 4.50 1.02
C ARG A 158 -11.75 4.00 -0.16
N TYR A 159 -13.06 3.92 0.01
CA TYR A 159 -13.99 3.68 -1.08
C TYR A 159 -15.19 4.62 -0.96
N GLY A 160 -15.37 5.48 -1.95
CA GLY A 160 -16.49 6.42 -1.98
C GLY A 160 -16.44 7.41 -0.81
N GLY A 161 -15.23 7.79 -0.38
CA GLY A 161 -14.99 8.72 0.73
C GLY A 161 -15.19 8.13 2.13
N SER A 162 -15.41 6.82 2.26
CA SER A 162 -15.39 6.11 3.55
C SER A 162 -14.13 5.27 3.66
N GLU A 163 -13.59 5.12 4.87
CA GLU A 163 -12.51 4.18 5.15
C GLU A 163 -12.98 2.76 4.83
N LEU A 164 -12.16 2.02 4.10
CA LEU A 164 -12.40 0.63 3.72
C LEU A 164 -11.44 -0.31 4.46
N ALA A 165 -10.16 0.05 4.46
CA ALA A 165 -9.12 -0.70 5.16
C ALA A 165 -7.96 0.21 5.55
N GLU A 166 -7.28 -0.16 6.62
CA GLU A 166 -5.99 0.39 7.02
C GLU A 166 -4.99 -0.76 7.21
N PHE A 167 -3.72 -0.51 6.89
CA PHE A 167 -2.64 -1.44 7.25
C PHE A 167 -1.35 -0.66 7.44
N TYR A 168 -0.34 -1.30 8.04
CA TYR A 168 0.94 -0.66 8.24
C TYR A 168 2.12 -1.57 7.88
N ILE A 169 3.24 -0.93 7.57
CA ILE A 169 4.52 -1.57 7.28
C ILE A 169 5.54 -0.95 8.24
N GLU A 170 6.17 -1.79 9.07
CA GLU A 170 7.27 -1.33 9.92
C GLU A 170 8.55 -1.20 9.09
N SER A 171 9.33 -0.14 9.31
CA SER A 171 10.58 0.07 8.58
C SER A 171 11.61 -1.03 8.83
N GLU A 172 11.57 -1.66 10.01
CA GLU A 172 12.38 -2.84 10.34
C GLU A 172 12.10 -4.03 9.41
N TRP A 173 10.88 -4.17 8.88
CA TRP A 173 10.56 -5.26 7.93
C TRP A 173 11.15 -4.97 6.55
N ILE A 174 11.18 -3.69 6.16
CA ILE A 174 11.80 -3.24 4.91
C ILE A 174 13.32 -3.46 4.97
N ALA A 175 13.96 -3.11 6.10
CA ALA A 175 15.37 -3.39 6.34
C ALA A 175 15.68 -4.90 6.25
N ALA A 176 14.91 -5.73 6.97
CA ALA A 176 15.09 -7.17 6.97
C ALA A 176 14.89 -7.80 5.57
N TYR A 177 13.99 -7.23 4.75
CA TYR A 177 13.78 -7.65 3.37
C TYR A 177 15.00 -7.32 2.49
N GLU A 178 15.56 -6.11 2.60
CA GLU A 178 16.76 -5.70 1.85
C GLU A 178 17.98 -6.55 2.23
N GLU A 179 18.15 -6.84 3.52
CA GLU A 179 19.23 -7.70 4.02
C GLU A 179 19.04 -9.19 3.67
N GLY A 180 17.88 -9.55 3.10
CA GLY A 180 17.52 -10.94 2.74
C GLY A 180 17.24 -11.83 3.95
N GLU A 181 17.04 -11.24 5.13
CA GLU A 181 16.61 -11.95 6.35
C GLU A 181 15.12 -12.29 6.32
N LEU A 182 14.37 -11.59 5.48
CA LEU A 182 12.93 -11.74 5.31
C LEU A 182 12.62 -11.88 3.81
N SER A 183 11.94 -12.96 3.43
CA SER A 183 11.55 -13.18 2.03
C SER A 183 10.37 -12.28 1.62
N GLU A 184 10.18 -12.08 0.31
CA GLU A 184 9.04 -11.32 -0.24
C GLU A 184 7.70 -11.85 0.29
N SER A 185 7.53 -13.18 0.32
CA SER A 185 6.33 -13.82 0.86
C SER A 185 6.15 -13.57 2.36
N GLU A 186 7.23 -13.56 3.14
CA GLU A 186 7.15 -13.26 4.58
C GLU A 186 6.84 -11.78 4.84
N LEU A 187 7.28 -10.86 3.97
CA LEU A 187 6.91 -9.45 4.03
C LEU A 187 5.42 -9.28 3.78
N ALA A 188 4.92 -9.88 2.70
CA ALA A 188 3.51 -9.85 2.35
C ALA A 188 2.64 -10.43 3.48
N ASP A 189 3.02 -11.58 4.06
CA ASP A 189 2.30 -12.18 5.20
C ASP A 189 2.26 -11.26 6.43
N ARG A 190 3.38 -10.59 6.76
CA ARG A 190 3.41 -9.64 7.89
C ARG A 190 2.50 -8.45 7.65
N ILE A 191 2.57 -7.85 6.46
CA ILE A 191 1.72 -6.71 6.08
C ILE A 191 0.25 -7.13 6.11
N ALA A 192 -0.10 -8.26 5.50
CA ALA A 192 -1.45 -8.81 5.52
C ALA A 192 -1.96 -9.04 6.95
N GLY A 193 -1.10 -9.44 7.87
CA GLY A 193 -1.41 -9.59 9.30
C GLY A 193 -1.75 -8.27 10.02
N THR A 194 -1.44 -7.11 9.43
CA THR A 194 -1.79 -5.79 9.99
C THR A 194 -3.08 -5.20 9.46
N VAL A 195 -3.64 -5.80 8.40
CA VAL A 195 -4.82 -5.27 7.73
C VAL A 195 -6.00 -5.26 8.68
N SER A 196 -6.56 -4.07 8.87
CA SER A 196 -7.80 -3.82 9.59
C SER A 196 -8.83 -3.31 8.60
N MET A 197 -10.02 -3.93 8.57
CA MET A 197 -11.14 -3.51 7.73
C MET A 197 -12.16 -2.74 8.57
N ALA A 198 -12.70 -1.66 8.01
CA ALA A 198 -13.71 -0.80 8.64
C ALA A 198 -15.13 -1.39 8.60
#